data_AF-A0A7C7VZQ6-F1
#
_entry.id   AF-A0A7C7VZQ6-F1
#
_cell.length_a   1.000
_cell.length_b   1.000
_cell.length_c   1.000
_cell.angle_alpha   90.00
_cell.angle_beta   90.00
_cell.angle_gamma   90.00
#
_symmetry.space_group_name_H-M   'P 1'
#
loop_
_entity.id
_entity.type
_entity.pdbx_description
1 polymer ?
#
loop_
_entity_poly.entity_id
_entity_poly.type
_entity_poly.pdbx_seq_one_letter_code
_entity_poly.pdbx_strand_id
1 'polypeptide(L)'
;MSTSNWVTAFAVQGELQAEILRGLLEAQGVPVQLSQESAARIYGLGAGPTAAVEFLVPEDKLDEAQNIFNDYKKGKFEVDGSLGE
;
A
#
# COMPACT_ATOMS: atom_id res chain seq x y z
N MET A 1 7.65 26.21 9.58
CA MET A 1 7.25 25.43 8.40
C MET A 1 7.29 23.98 8.83
N SER A 2 6.15 23.33 9.02
CA SER A 2 6.13 21.93 9.45
C SER A 2 6.57 21.06 8.29
N THR A 3 7.79 20.54 8.36
CA THR A 3 8.31 19.57 7.40
C THR A 3 7.63 18.24 7.68
N SER A 4 6.42 18.04 7.15
CA SER A 4 5.75 16.73 7.26
C SER A 4 6.57 15.72 6.48
N ASN A 5 7.29 14.86 7.20
CA ASN A 5 8.06 13.78 6.61
C ASN A 5 7.07 12.73 6.08
N TRP A 6 7.14 12.43 4.78
CA TRP A 6 6.32 11.40 4.17
C TRP A 6 7.10 10.09 4.16
N VAL A 7 6.47 9.04 4.67
CA VAL A 7 7.08 7.73 4.83
C VAL A 7 6.20 6.66 4.19
N THR A 8 6.83 5.64 3.63
CA THR A 8 6.10 4.51 3.03
C THR A 8 5.46 3.67 4.13
N ALA A 9 4.14 3.55 4.11
CA ALA A 9 3.39 2.71 5.05
C ALA A 9 3.31 1.26 4.60
N PHE A 10 2.95 1.03 3.34
CA PHE A 10 2.81 -0.30 2.73
C PHE A 10 2.79 -0.20 1.20
N ALA A 11 2.79 -1.33 0.52
CA ALA A 11 2.65 -1.42 -0.92
C ALA A 11 1.66 -2.52 -1.32
N VAL A 12 0.99 -2.33 -2.44
CA VAL A 12 0.04 -3.30 -3.01
C VAL A 12 0.30 -3.53 -4.50
N GLN A 13 -0.18 -4.65 -5.01
CA GLN A 13 -0.07 -4.98 -6.43
C GLN A 13 -1.37 -4.60 -7.15
N GLY A 14 -1.25 -3.90 -8.27
CA GLY A 14 -2.37 -3.52 -9.12
C GLY A 14 -2.95 -2.14 -8.80
N GLU A 15 -3.13 -1.36 -9.86
CA GLU A 15 -3.62 0.02 -9.79
C GLU A 15 -5.02 0.13 -9.19
N LEU A 16 -5.93 -0.81 -9.51
CA LEU A 16 -7.28 -0.81 -8.98
C LEU A 16 -7.30 -0.99 -7.45
N GLN A 17 -6.51 -1.94 -6.91
CA GLN A 17 -6.41 -2.11 -5.47
C GLN A 17 -5.80 -0.88 -4.81
N ALA A 18 -4.84 -0.25 -5.48
CA ALA A 18 -4.21 0.97 -4.98
C ALA A 18 -5.22 2.11 -4.83
N GLU A 19 -6.04 2.35 -5.86
CA GLU A 19 -7.07 3.40 -5.83
C GLU A 19 -8.16 3.12 -4.78
N ILE A 20 -8.58 1.86 -4.60
CA ILE A 20 -9.55 1.48 -3.56
C ILE A 20 -9.01 1.79 -2.16
N LEU A 21 -7.79 1.38 -1.87
CA LEU A 21 -7.15 1.61 -0.57
C LEU A 21 -6.86 3.09 -0.33
N ARG A 22 -6.51 3.83 -1.38
CA ARG A 22 -6.36 5.28 -1.30
C ARG A 22 -7.67 5.94 -0.86
N GLY A 23 -8.78 5.59 -1.52
CA GLY A 23 -10.10 6.11 -1.13
C GLY A 23 -10.48 5.75 0.31
N LEU A 24 -10.14 4.54 0.77
CA LEU A 24 -10.37 4.12 2.15
C LEU A 24 -9.58 4.98 3.15
N LEU A 25 -8.28 5.18 2.92
CA LEU A 25 -7.43 6.01 3.78
C LEU A 25 -7.90 7.47 3.80
N GLU A 26 -8.19 8.05 2.63
CA GLU A 26 -8.68 9.43 2.52
C GLU A 26 -10.02 9.60 3.24
N ALA A 27 -10.93 8.62 3.16
CA ALA A 27 -12.21 8.64 3.88
C ALA A 27 -12.08 8.55 5.40
N GLN A 28 -11.00 7.97 5.91
CA GLN A 28 -10.67 7.94 7.34
C GLN A 28 -9.91 9.21 7.80
N GLY A 29 -9.65 10.15 6.89
CA GLY A 29 -8.89 11.37 7.19
C GLY A 29 -7.38 11.17 7.18
N VAL A 30 -6.88 10.08 6.59
CA VAL A 30 -5.45 9.83 6.39
C VAL A 30 -5.03 10.35 5.01
N PRO A 31 -4.24 11.43 4.94
CA PRO A 31 -3.69 11.89 3.67
C PRO A 31 -2.67 10.87 3.14
N VAL A 32 -2.80 10.52 1.87
CA VAL A 32 -2.02 9.46 1.22
C VAL A 32 -1.53 9.92 -0.15
N GLN A 33 -0.29 9.55 -0.49
CA GLN A 33 0.26 9.69 -1.82
C GLN A 33 0.61 8.31 -2.36
N LEU A 34 0.20 8.04 -3.61
CA LEU A 34 0.59 6.82 -4.31
C LEU A 34 1.88 7.08 -5.08
N SER A 35 2.85 6.18 -4.95
CA SER A 35 4.04 6.17 -5.78
C SER A 35 4.12 4.86 -6.56
N GLN A 36 4.17 4.97 -7.88
CA GLN A 36 4.36 3.83 -8.79
C GLN A 36 5.85 3.61 -9.14
N GLU A 37 6.76 4.36 -8.52
CA GLU A 37 8.17 4.46 -8.94
C GLU A 37 9.05 3.26 -8.53
N SER A 38 8.57 2.36 -7.65
CA SER A 38 9.41 1.27 -7.13
C SER A 38 8.85 -0.12 -7.40
N ALA A 39 8.68 -0.48 -8.67
CA ALA A 39 8.62 -1.89 -9.07
C ALA A 39 9.90 -2.69 -8.70
N ALA A 40 10.93 -2.06 -8.12
CA ALA A 40 12.25 -2.64 -7.89
C ALA A 40 12.69 -2.79 -6.42
N ARG A 41 11.92 -2.33 -5.41
CA ARG A 41 12.43 -2.31 -4.02
C ARG A 41 11.38 -2.48 -2.92
N ILE A 42 10.48 -3.46 -3.03
CA ILE A 42 9.79 -3.98 -1.85
C ILE A 42 10.15 -5.47 -1.76
N TYR A 43 10.86 -5.79 -0.68
CA TYR A 43 11.32 -7.10 -0.20
C TYR A 43 10.83 -8.33 -0.99
N GLY A 44 11.82 -9.04 -1.55
CA GLY A 44 11.62 -10.13 -2.51
C GLY A 44 10.57 -11.15 -2.11
N LEU A 45 9.63 -11.37 -3.02
CA LEU A 45 9.06 -12.65 -3.48
C LEU A 45 7.87 -12.28 -4.37
N GLY A 46 7.98 -12.51 -5.68
CA GLY A 46 6.86 -12.38 -6.63
C GLY A 46 6.85 -11.11 -7.50
N ALA A 47 7.98 -10.76 -8.14
CA ALA A 47 7.96 -9.81 -9.25
C ALA A 47 7.41 -10.49 -10.52
N GLY A 48 6.09 -10.63 -10.59
CA GLY A 48 5.39 -10.72 -11.87
C GLY A 48 5.28 -9.32 -12.52
N PRO A 49 4.86 -9.21 -13.78
CA PRO A 49 4.80 -7.93 -14.53
C PRO A 49 3.75 -6.92 -14.02
N THR A 50 3.20 -7.12 -12.82
CA THR A 50 2.15 -6.28 -12.23
C THR A 50 2.82 -5.17 -11.41
N ALA A 51 2.71 -3.92 -11.86
CA ALA A 51 3.31 -2.78 -11.18
C ALA A 51 2.86 -2.68 -9.72
N ALA A 52 3.82 -2.65 -8.80
CA ALA A 52 3.59 -2.41 -7.38
C ALA A 52 3.38 -0.91 -7.14
N VAL A 53 2.43 -0.57 -6.27
CA VAL A 53 2.12 0.82 -5.88
C VAL A 53 2.38 0.98 -4.39
N GLU A 54 3.24 1.94 -4.06
CA GLU A 54 3.61 2.31 -2.69
C GLU A 54 2.67 3.38 -2.16
N PHE A 55 2.35 3.27 -0.87
CA PHE A 55 1.51 4.21 -0.14
C PHE A 55 2.36 5.02 0.82
N LEU A 56 2.49 6.31 0.55
CA LEU A 56 3.17 7.25 1.41
C LEU A 56 2.16 8.03 2.24
N VAL A 57 2.44 8.16 3.53
CA VAL A 57 1.63 8.94 4.48
C VAL A 57 2.55 9.80 5.34
N PRO A 58 2.05 10.86 5.99
CA PRO A 58 2.83 11.58 7.00
C PRO A 58 3.26 10.63 8.11
N GLU A 59 4.49 10.80 8.62
CA GLU A 59 5.07 9.96 9.68
C GLU A 59 4.15 9.84 10.93
N ASP A 60 3.45 10.92 11.28
CA ASP A 60 2.47 10.98 12.38
C ASP A 60 1.24 10.07 12.17
N LYS A 61 0.93 9.74 10.90
CA LYS A 61 -0.21 8.93 10.48
C LYS A 61 0.18 7.52 10.02
N LEU A 62 1.46 7.16 10.14
CA LEU A 62 2.00 5.87 9.73
C LEU A 62 1.32 4.70 10.48
N ASP A 63 1.15 4.81 11.80
CA ASP A 63 0.52 3.78 12.61
C ASP A 63 -0.97 3.59 12.25
N GLU A 64 -1.69 4.70 12.10
CA GLU A 64 -3.11 4.71 11.70
C GLU A 64 -3.30 4.06 10.31
N ALA A 65 -2.47 4.44 9.34
CA ALA A 65 -2.49 3.86 8.00
C ALA A 65 -2.21 2.35 8.01
N GLN A 66 -1.22 1.90 8.77
CA GLN A 66 -0.90 0.47 8.91
C GLN A 66 -2.02 -0.30 9.62
N ASN A 67 -2.67 0.29 10.61
CA ASN A 67 -3.78 -0.34 11.30
C ASN A 67 -5.00 -0.51 10.37
N ILE A 68 -5.35 0.52 9.60
CA ILE A 68 -6.41 0.45 8.57
C ILE A 68 -6.07 -0.62 7.52
N PHE A 69 -4.82 -0.65 7.06
CA PHE A 69 -4.37 -1.65 6.10
C PHE A 69 -4.42 -3.07 6.67
N ASN A 70 -3.99 -3.28 7.92
CA ASN A 70 -4.05 -4.58 8.57
C ASN A 70 -5.50 -5.04 8.81
N ASP A 71 -6.41 -4.13 9.14
CA ASP A 71 -7.84 -4.44 9.25
C ASP A 71 -8.42 -4.88 7.89
N TYR A 72 -8.07 -4.15 6.82
CA TYR A 72 -8.39 -4.54 5.44
C TYR A 72 -7.79 -5.91 5.06
N LYS A 73 -6.54 -6.17 5.48
CA LYS A 73 -5.79 -7.38 5.11
C LYS A 73 -6.19 -8.63 5.92
N LYS A 74 -6.63 -8.48 7.17
CA LYS A 74 -7.09 -9.57 8.07
C LYS A 74 -8.33 -10.33 7.56
N GLY A 75 -8.82 -10.06 6.35
CA GLY A 75 -10.01 -10.73 5.83
C GLY A 75 -10.15 -11.07 4.33
N LYS A 76 -9.33 -10.65 3.34
CA LYS A 76 -9.81 -10.82 1.92
C LYS A 76 -8.90 -11.11 0.72
N PHE A 77 -7.56 -11.11 0.74
CA PHE A 77 -6.82 -11.23 -0.54
C PHE A 77 -5.50 -12.02 -0.49
N GLU A 78 -5.51 -13.22 0.09
CA GLU A 78 -4.59 -14.26 -0.40
C GLU A 78 -5.11 -14.73 -1.76
N VAL A 79 -4.60 -14.14 -2.83
CA VAL A 79 -4.48 -14.87 -4.09
C VAL A 79 -3.28 -15.78 -3.92
N ASP A 80 -3.54 -16.99 -3.43
CA ASP A 80 -2.63 -18.12 -3.56
C ASP A 80 -2.33 -18.30 -5.06
N GLY A 81 -1.20 -17.76 -5.50
CA GLY A 81 -0.70 -17.86 -6.85
C GLY A 81 0.05 -19.18 -7.09
N SER A 82 -0.32 -20.25 -6.38
CA SER A 82 0.27 -21.57 -6.54
C SER A 82 -0.52 -22.39 -7.57
N LEU A 83 -0.51 -21.96 -8.85
CA LEU A 83 -0.85 -22.83 -9.97
C LEU A 83 0.44 -23.31 -10.63
N GLY A 84 1.08 -24.27 -9.98
CA GLY A 84 2.03 -25.18 -10.60
C GLY A 84 1.38 -26.54 -10.73
N GLU A 85 0.96 -26.89 -11.95
CA GLU A 85 0.81 -28.28 -12.41
C GLU A 85 1.66 -28.45 -13.68
#